data_AF-H8XQ15-F1
#
_entry.id   AF-H8XQ15-F1
#
_cell.length_a   1.000
_cell.length_b   1.000
_cell.length_c   1.000
_cell.angle_alpha   90.00
_cell.angle_beta   90.00
_cell.angle_gamma   90.00
#
_symmetry.space_group_name_H-M   'P 1'
#
loop_
_entity.id
_entity.type
_entity.pdbx_description
1 polymer ?
#
loop_
_entity_poly.entity_id
_entity_poly.type
_entity_poly.pdbx_seq_one_letter_code
_entity_poly.pdbx_strand_id
1 'polypeptide(L)'
;MSGENSIYSLLKAKFLIEDDALKTWKFILFLFTLAMLMIAFNHNYDEKNYRITKLTNEVKELRSKFVDTRSELMKLKMESTISKKMEARQIYPSSVPPKKIVILKPKEKSFIEKLKIWE
;
A
#
# COMPACT_ATOMS: atom_id res chain seq x y z
N MET A 1 23.29 34.22 -53.75
CA MET A 1 22.93 32.88 -54.27
C MET A 1 23.97 31.84 -53.85
N SER A 2 24.04 31.48 -52.55
CA SER A 2 25.05 30.50 -52.06
C SER A 2 24.52 29.58 -50.95
N GLY A 3 23.60 30.08 -50.10
CA GLY A 3 23.03 29.28 -49.01
C GLY A 3 22.11 28.13 -49.46
N GLU A 4 21.37 28.32 -50.56
CA GLU A 4 20.41 27.31 -51.04
C GLU A 4 21.13 26.02 -51.47
N ASN A 5 22.22 26.14 -52.24
CA ASN A 5 22.96 24.99 -52.76
C ASN A 5 23.59 24.12 -51.65
N SER A 6 23.95 24.71 -50.50
CA SER A 6 24.50 23.98 -49.35
C SER A 6 23.44 23.11 -48.68
N ILE A 7 22.26 23.68 -48.43
CA ILE A 7 21.11 22.96 -47.84
C ILE A 7 20.63 21.87 -48.80
N TYR A 8 20.55 22.17 -50.10
CA TYR A 8 20.24 21.17 -51.11
C TYR A 8 21.29 20.05 -51.18
N SER A 9 22.59 20.31 -51.00
CA SER A 9 23.63 19.27 -50.99
C SER A 9 23.60 18.37 -49.73
N LEU A 10 23.21 18.95 -48.59
CA LEU A 10 22.95 18.23 -47.34
C LEU A 10 21.70 17.36 -47.44
N LEU A 11 20.60 17.89 -48.00
CA LEU A 11 19.37 17.13 -48.25
C LEU A 11 19.57 16.05 -49.32
N LYS A 12 20.33 16.34 -50.37
CA LYS A 12 20.56 15.46 -51.52
C LYS A 12 21.68 14.44 -51.27
N ALA A 13 21.98 14.17 -50.00
CA ALA A 13 22.73 12.99 -49.61
C ALA A 13 24.21 13.00 -50.05
N LYS A 14 24.88 14.18 -50.11
CA LYS A 14 26.35 14.23 -50.27
C LYS A 14 27.06 13.36 -49.23
N PHE A 15 26.51 13.28 -48.02
CA PHE A 15 26.95 12.41 -46.91
C PHE A 15 26.86 10.89 -47.19
N LEU A 16 26.00 10.45 -48.12
CA LEU A 16 25.84 9.04 -48.51
C LEU A 16 26.72 8.64 -49.70
N ILE A 17 27.26 9.60 -50.46
CA ILE A 17 27.96 9.38 -51.74
C ILE A 17 29.44 9.78 -51.70
N GLU A 18 29.89 10.53 -50.68
CA GLU A 18 31.32 10.77 -50.42
C GLU A 18 32.06 9.48 -50.02
N ASP A 19 33.38 9.45 -50.21
CA ASP A 19 34.26 8.27 -50.05
C ASP A 19 34.13 7.53 -48.70
N ASP A 20 33.51 8.15 -47.68
CA ASP A 20 33.27 7.60 -46.34
C ASP A 20 31.83 7.03 -46.14
N ALA A 21 31.13 6.71 -47.23
CA ALA A 21 29.74 6.22 -47.25
C ALA A 21 29.47 5.03 -46.31
N LEU A 22 30.44 4.12 -46.11
CA LEU A 22 30.31 2.99 -45.20
C LEU A 22 30.16 3.43 -43.73
N LYS A 23 30.81 4.53 -43.34
CA LYS A 23 30.74 5.09 -41.99
C LYS A 23 29.39 5.75 -41.74
N THR A 24 28.88 6.46 -42.75
CA THR A 24 27.52 7.03 -42.77
C THR A 24 26.44 5.96 -42.64
N TRP A 25 26.53 4.86 -43.38
CA TRP A 25 25.57 3.76 -43.30
C TRP A 25 25.53 3.11 -41.91
N LYS A 26 26.70 2.90 -41.29
CA LYS A 26 26.79 2.41 -39.91
C LYS A 26 26.17 3.39 -38.91
N PHE A 27 26.34 4.70 -39.12
CA PHE A 27 25.74 5.73 -38.28
C PHE A 27 24.21 5.80 -38.40
N ILE A 28 23.66 5.66 -39.61
CA ILE A 28 22.21 5.62 -39.83
C ILE A 28 21.62 4.36 -39.17
N LEU A 29 22.28 3.21 -39.34
CA LEU A 29 21.85 1.97 -38.69
C LEU A 29 21.90 2.11 -37.15
N PHE A 30 22.92 2.78 -36.62
CA PHE A 30 23.00 3.08 -35.18
C PHE A 30 21.80 3.93 -34.71
N LEU A 31 21.46 5.01 -35.40
CA LEU A 31 20.30 5.84 -35.05
C LEU A 31 18.97 5.07 -35.16
N PHE A 32 18.83 4.23 -36.19
CA PHE A 32 17.65 3.38 -36.35
C PHE A 32 17.52 2.37 -35.20
N THR A 33 18.61 1.69 -34.82
CA THR A 33 18.61 0.78 -33.67
C THR A 33 18.29 1.50 -32.36
N LEU A 34 18.79 2.74 -32.19
CA LEU A 34 18.50 3.55 -31.01
C LEU A 34 17.02 3.95 -30.94
N ALA A 35 16.43 4.33 -32.08
CA ALA A 35 15.01 4.62 -32.18
C ALA A 35 14.17 3.36 -31.86
N MET A 36 14.57 2.20 -32.39
CA MET A 36 13.90 0.93 -32.09
C MET A 36 13.99 0.55 -30.61
N LEU A 37 15.15 0.78 -29.97
CA LEU A 37 15.34 0.58 -28.54
C LEU A 37 14.44 1.50 -27.71
N MET A 38 14.31 2.78 -28.08
CA MET A 38 13.40 3.71 -27.38
C MET A 38 11.95 3.24 -27.44
N ILE A 39 11.49 2.79 -28.61
CA ILE A 39 10.14 2.25 -28.77
C ILE A 39 9.95 1.02 -27.89
N ALA A 40 10.90 0.08 -27.90
CA ALA A 40 10.85 -1.13 -27.09
C ALA A 40 10.84 -0.83 -25.58
N PHE A 41 11.65 0.12 -25.11
CA PHE A 41 11.68 0.49 -23.70
C PHE A 41 10.39 1.18 -23.24
N ASN A 42 9.82 2.06 -24.07
CA ASN A 42 8.53 2.70 -23.76
C ASN A 42 7.41 1.67 -23.66
N HIS A 43 7.34 0.71 -24.58
CA HIS A 43 6.31 -0.33 -24.54
C HIS A 43 6.35 -1.16 -23.25
N ASN A 44 7.56 -1.51 -22.78
CA ASN A 44 7.76 -2.20 -21.50
C ASN A 44 7.37 -1.32 -20.29
N TYR A 45 7.59 -0.01 -20.38
CA TYR A 45 7.18 0.93 -19.33
C TYR A 45 5.65 1.01 -19.24
N ASP A 46 4.97 1.08 -20.37
CA ASP A 46 3.51 1.17 -20.44
C ASP A 46 2.83 -0.06 -19.83
N GLU A 47 3.31 -1.27 -20.15
CA GLU A 47 2.79 -2.52 -19.58
C GLU A 47 2.91 -2.53 -18.05
N LYS A 48 4.07 -2.12 -17.54
CA LYS A 48 4.32 -2.02 -16.09
C LYS A 48 3.42 -0.99 -15.44
N ASN A 49 3.24 0.17 -16.06
CA ASN A 49 2.38 1.23 -15.53
C ASN A 49 0.91 0.80 -15.46
N TYR A 50 0.42 0.07 -16.47
CA TYR A 50 -0.91 -0.52 -16.44
C TYR A 50 -1.07 -1.50 -15.29
N ARG A 51 -0.09 -2.40 -15.10
CA ARG A 51 -0.07 -3.34 -13.98
C ARG A 51 -0.07 -2.62 -12.62
N ILE A 52 0.76 -1.59 -12.45
CA ILE A 52 0.82 -0.78 -11.22
C ILE A 52 -0.55 -0.15 -10.93
N THR A 53 -1.19 0.41 -11.95
CA THR A 53 -2.51 1.03 -11.81
C THR A 53 -3.57 0.02 -11.39
N LYS A 54 -3.55 -1.18 -12.00
CA LYS A 54 -4.44 -2.29 -11.63
C LYS A 54 -4.24 -2.70 -10.16
N LEU A 55 -2.99 -2.95 -9.74
CA LEU A 55 -2.68 -3.32 -8.35
C LEU A 55 -3.09 -2.21 -7.36
N THR A 56 -2.89 -0.95 -7.73
CA THR A 56 -3.28 0.20 -6.89
C THR A 56 -4.80 0.24 -6.67
N ASN A 57 -5.57 -0.04 -7.72
CA ASN A 57 -7.02 -0.14 -7.62
C ASN A 57 -7.47 -1.32 -6.75
N GLU A 58 -6.84 -2.49 -6.88
CA GLU A 58 -7.13 -3.66 -6.02
C GLU A 58 -6.87 -3.35 -4.54
N VAL A 59 -5.74 -2.71 -4.22
CA VAL A 59 -5.43 -2.28 -2.84
C VAL A 59 -6.48 -1.29 -2.32
N LYS A 60 -6.91 -0.35 -3.14
CA LYS A 60 -7.95 0.63 -2.77
C LYS A 60 -9.29 -0.06 -2.50
N GLU A 61 -9.67 -1.03 -3.32
CA GLU A 61 -10.91 -1.81 -3.13
C GLU A 61 -10.85 -2.65 -1.84
N LEU A 62 -9.75 -3.35 -1.60
CA LEU A 62 -9.52 -4.12 -0.36
C LEU A 62 -9.59 -3.23 0.88
N ARG A 63 -9.01 -2.03 0.81
CA ARG A 63 -9.05 -1.07 1.91
C ARG A 63 -10.47 -0.56 2.16
N SER A 64 -11.27 -0.35 1.11
CA SER A 64 -12.70 -0.02 1.24
C SER A 64 -13.44 -1.13 1.96
N LYS A 65 -13.30 -2.39 1.48
CA LYS A 65 -13.92 -3.56 2.11
C LYS A 65 -13.53 -3.72 3.58
N PHE A 66 -12.28 -3.46 3.93
CA PHE A 66 -11.82 -3.50 5.32
C PHE A 66 -12.51 -2.44 6.20
N VAL A 67 -12.66 -1.22 5.69
CA VAL A 67 -13.33 -0.14 6.45
C VAL A 67 -14.83 -0.43 6.61
N ASP A 68 -15.48 -0.95 5.58
CA ASP A 68 -16.90 -1.32 5.60
C ASP A 68 -17.15 -2.46 6.61
N THR A 69 -16.38 -3.54 6.51
CA THR A 69 -16.48 -4.69 7.44
C THR A 69 -16.15 -4.29 8.88
N ARG A 70 -15.13 -3.46 9.11
CA ARG A 70 -14.83 -2.93 10.45
C ARG A 70 -16.01 -2.15 11.02
N SER A 71 -16.66 -1.33 10.20
CA SER A 71 -17.83 -0.54 10.61
C SER A 71 -19.02 -1.43 10.93
N GLU A 72 -19.24 -2.48 10.15
CA GLU A 72 -20.27 -3.49 10.40
C GLU A 72 -20.03 -4.24 11.73
N LEU A 73 -18.80 -4.71 11.97
CA LEU A 73 -18.42 -5.34 13.22
C LEU A 73 -18.65 -4.43 14.43
N MET A 74 -18.38 -3.13 14.28
CA MET A 74 -18.60 -2.16 15.35
C MET A 74 -20.09 -1.96 15.65
N LYS A 75 -20.96 -1.96 14.62
CA LYS A 75 -22.42 -1.94 14.80
C LYS A 75 -22.93 -3.20 15.49
N LEU A 76 -22.38 -4.37 15.14
CA LEU A 76 -22.71 -5.64 15.78
C LEU A 76 -22.22 -5.73 17.24
N LYS A 77 -21.04 -5.19 17.53
CA LYS A 77 -20.44 -5.16 18.88
C LYS A 77 -21.07 -4.09 19.78
N MET A 78 -21.86 -3.16 19.23
CA MET A 78 -22.47 -2.08 20.01
C MET A 78 -23.35 -2.66 21.13
N GLU A 79 -23.15 -2.18 22.35
CA GLU A 79 -23.84 -2.67 23.55
C GLU A 79 -25.37 -2.61 23.41
N SER A 80 -25.89 -1.59 22.73
CA SER A 80 -27.31 -1.44 22.43
C SER A 80 -27.83 -2.54 21.48
N THR A 81 -27.05 -2.90 20.46
CA THR A 81 -27.38 -4.00 19.52
C THR A 81 -27.36 -5.35 20.24
N ILE A 82 -26.36 -5.57 21.10
CA ILE A 82 -26.23 -6.80 21.90
C ILE A 82 -27.40 -6.90 22.89
N SER A 83 -27.68 -5.83 23.63
CA SER A 83 -28.79 -5.79 24.60
C SER A 83 -30.13 -6.11 23.94
N LYS A 84 -30.45 -5.46 22.81
CA LYS A 84 -31.67 -5.75 22.04
C LYS A 84 -31.77 -7.22 21.59
N LYS A 85 -30.66 -7.83 21.19
CA LYS A 85 -30.64 -9.24 20.76
C LYS A 85 -30.75 -10.22 21.94
N MET A 86 -30.27 -9.81 23.11
CA MET A 86 -30.32 -10.58 24.36
C MET A 86 -31.70 -10.52 25.06
N GLU A 87 -32.52 -9.51 24.77
CA GLU A 87 -33.92 -9.42 25.23
C GLU A 87 -34.75 -10.65 24.84
N ALA A 88 -34.56 -11.18 23.62
CA ALA A 88 -35.22 -12.41 23.17
C ALA A 88 -34.83 -13.65 24.00
N ARG A 89 -33.70 -13.60 24.71
CA ARG A 89 -33.23 -14.65 25.62
C ARG A 89 -33.56 -14.33 27.09
N GLN A 90 -34.38 -13.31 27.34
CA GLN A 90 -34.74 -12.80 28.68
C GLN A 90 -33.53 -12.33 29.52
N ILE A 91 -32.43 -11.94 28.87
CA ILE A 91 -31.24 -11.41 29.55
C ILE A 91 -31.27 -9.89 29.45
N TYR A 92 -31.26 -9.21 30.60
CA TYR A 92 -31.34 -7.76 30.71
C TYR A 92 -30.06 -7.14 31.27
N PRO A 93 -29.69 -5.93 30.84
CA PRO A 93 -28.59 -5.19 31.44
C PRO A 93 -28.91 -4.87 32.91
N SER A 94 -27.94 -5.05 33.80
CA SER A 94 -28.11 -4.72 35.22
C SER A 94 -28.21 -3.21 35.39
N SER A 95 -29.32 -2.71 35.93
CA SER A 95 -29.45 -1.29 36.33
C SER A 95 -28.59 -0.90 37.52
N VAL A 96 -28.11 -1.88 38.30
CA VAL A 96 -27.33 -1.63 39.53
C VAL A 96 -25.87 -2.02 39.28
N PRO A 97 -24.90 -1.13 39.61
CA PRO A 97 -23.49 -1.45 39.47
C PRO A 97 -23.07 -2.57 40.44
N PRO A 98 -22.19 -3.49 40.03
CA PRO A 98 -21.74 -4.59 40.88
C PRO A 98 -20.90 -4.06 42.05
N LYS A 99 -21.20 -4.53 43.27
CA LYS A 99 -20.39 -4.21 44.46
C LYS A 99 -19.20 -5.17 44.57
N LYS A 100 -17.99 -4.62 44.63
CA LYS A 100 -16.77 -5.38 44.93
C LYS A 100 -16.79 -5.81 46.39
N ILE A 101 -16.99 -7.10 46.66
CA ILE A 101 -16.84 -7.67 48.00
C ILE A 101 -15.36 -7.95 48.22
N VAL A 102 -14.69 -7.08 48.98
CA VAL A 102 -13.31 -7.31 49.42
C VAL A 102 -13.35 -8.06 50.74
N ILE A 103 -13.01 -9.34 50.71
CA ILE A 103 -12.91 -10.16 51.92
C ILE A 103 -11.57 -9.81 52.58
N LEU A 104 -11.61 -8.97 53.61
CA LEU A 104 -10.47 -8.75 54.49
C LEU A 104 -10.32 -9.98 55.38
N LYS A 105 -9.40 -10.88 55.03
CA LYS A 105 -9.01 -11.97 55.93
C LYS A 105 -8.41 -11.36 57.20
N PRO A 106 -8.83 -11.79 58.40
CA PRO A 106 -8.21 -11.33 59.63
C PRO A 106 -6.71 -11.65 59.58
N LYS A 107 -5.89 -10.63 59.86
CA LYS A 107 -4.43 -10.73 59.91
C LYS A 107 -4.07 -11.74 61.00
N GLU A 108 -3.73 -12.98 60.62
CA GLU A 108 -3.13 -13.92 61.56
C GLU A 108 -1.83 -13.30 62.09
N LYS A 109 -1.67 -13.33 63.42
CA LYS A 109 -0.53 -12.76 64.13
C LYS A 109 0.75 -13.21 63.45
N SER A 110 1.51 -12.24 62.94
CA SER A 110 2.76 -12.49 62.24
C SER A 110 3.73 -13.19 63.18
N PHE A 111 4.54 -14.10 62.63
CA PHE A 111 5.51 -14.95 63.36
C PHE A 111 6.34 -14.19 64.41
N ILE A 112 6.65 -12.92 64.15
CA ILE A 112 7.41 -12.03 65.03
C ILE A 112 6.63 -11.65 66.31
N GLU A 113 5.30 -11.51 66.25
CA GLU A 113 4.45 -11.26 67.42
C GLU A 113 4.37 -12.48 68.34
N LYS A 114 4.47 -13.70 67.79
CA LYS A 114 4.53 -14.94 68.57
C LYS A 114 5.88 -15.11 69.28
N LEU A 115 6.97 -14.64 68.66
CA LEU A 115 8.32 -14.74 69.19
C LEU A 115 8.56 -13.79 70.38
N LYS A 116 7.93 -12.61 70.37
CA LYS A 116 8.05 -11.58 71.42
C LYS A 116 7.32 -11.89 72.73
N ILE A 117 6.57 -12.99 72.80
CA ILE A 117 5.81 -13.43 73.99
C ILE A 117 6.67 -14.31 74.90
N TRP A 118 7.85 -14.73 74.44
CA TRP A 118 8.75 -15.67 75.12
C TRP A 118 10.09 -15.02 75.55
N GLU A 119 10.07 -13.70 75.70
CA GLU A 119 11.16 -12.85 76.21
C GLU A 119 10.57 -11.91 77.27
#